data_AF-M2PP04-F1
#
_entry.id   AF-M2PP04-F1
#
_cell.length_a   1.000
_cell.length_b   1.000
_cell.length_c   1.000
_cell.angle_alpha   90.00
_cell.angle_beta   90.00
_cell.angle_gamma   90.00
#
_symmetry.space_group_name_H-M   'P 1'
#
loop_
_entity.id
_entity.type
_entity.pdbx_description
1 polymer ?
#
loop_
_entity_poly.entity_id
_entity_poly.type
_entity_poly.pdbx_seq_one_letter_code
_entity_poly.pdbx_strand_id
1 'polypeptide(L)'
;MVILCLSFWLLVTSCHARSFEREFIQLPSDSLSSLISSPDPVRNVDPNNPRSHLSKILIPRPSGSENNTMVKDYIVSTLQKLDWHVEEDTFSDSTPYGVKQFTNVIATKDPSAPRRVVVAAHFDSKFFPYPPQDQFVGATDSAAPCAFLLDLAETLDPLLNDRQERYENGEEADDDVAETTLQLVFFDGEEAFKMWTATDSIYGARHLAQKWATTYISPNQKRRLLPSSATEISTIEHFILLDLLGAPHPVIRSSFIDTAWLFDSMVSAERRLAEMGAFVYGEHPETSDTLSSFFTPRTTVHNFGGIEDDHIPFLSMGVSVLHIIAVPFPTVWHTIKDDATALDVPTMRKWNLILRVFMSEYLGLRPEFSSRSMPAESYSVHRSADELGINVTSSRKGNFSLSL
;
A
#
# COMPACT_ATOMS: atom_id res chain seq x y z
N MET A 1 -60.49 35.13 17.79
CA MET A 1 -59.39 35.10 16.80
C MET A 1 -58.12 34.74 17.54
N VAL A 2 -57.72 33.46 17.51
CA VAL A 2 -56.48 32.96 18.09
C VAL A 2 -55.57 32.60 16.92
N ILE A 3 -54.41 33.25 16.85
CA ILE A 3 -53.41 33.04 15.80
C ILE A 3 -52.63 31.77 16.16
N LEU A 4 -52.69 30.76 15.29
CA LEU A 4 -51.91 29.53 15.39
C LEU A 4 -50.56 29.75 14.67
N CYS A 5 -49.47 29.81 15.42
CA CYS A 5 -48.11 29.72 14.87
C CYS A 5 -47.79 28.27 14.52
N LEU A 6 -47.61 27.98 13.23
CA LEU A 6 -47.03 26.73 12.74
C LEU A 6 -45.51 26.89 12.68
N SER A 7 -44.80 26.31 13.66
CA SER A 7 -43.35 26.13 13.61
C SER A 7 -43.02 24.87 12.80
N PHE A 8 -42.45 25.06 11.61
CA PHE A 8 -41.85 24.00 10.80
C PHE A 8 -40.55 23.54 11.50
N TRP A 9 -40.55 22.34 12.07
CA TRP A 9 -39.32 21.66 12.46
C TRP A 9 -38.68 21.05 11.21
N LEU A 10 -37.57 21.64 10.76
CA LEU A 10 -36.64 20.99 9.85
C LEU A 10 -36.03 19.80 10.59
N LEU A 11 -36.44 18.59 10.23
CA LEU A 11 -35.69 17.37 10.52
C LEU A 11 -34.36 17.46 9.78
N VAL A 12 -33.33 17.95 10.46
CA VAL A 12 -31.94 17.70 10.08
C VAL A 12 -31.71 16.22 10.34
N THR A 13 -31.77 15.40 9.30
CA THR A 13 -31.23 14.05 9.36
C THR A 13 -29.73 14.17 9.50
N SER A 14 -29.24 14.12 10.73
CA SER A 14 -27.81 13.93 11.01
C SER A 14 -27.40 12.60 10.40
N CYS A 15 -26.75 12.63 9.22
CA CYS A 15 -25.90 11.53 8.79
C CYS A 15 -24.86 11.35 9.89
N HIS A 16 -25.10 10.38 10.78
CA HIS A 16 -24.08 9.95 11.71
C HIS A 16 -22.99 9.34 10.84
N ALA A 17 -21.83 10.01 10.78
CA ALA A 17 -20.60 9.36 10.35
C ALA A 17 -20.49 8.10 11.20
N ARG A 18 -20.60 6.95 10.56
CA ARG A 18 -20.59 5.66 11.24
C ARG A 18 -19.12 5.41 11.56
N SER A 19 -18.68 5.90 12.72
CA SER A 19 -17.35 5.61 13.24
C SER A 19 -17.32 4.11 13.55
N PHE A 20 -16.76 3.34 12.62
CA PHE A 20 -16.45 1.93 12.80
C PHE A 20 -15.05 1.83 13.39
N GLU A 21 -14.93 2.20 14.67
CA GLU A 21 -13.71 1.90 15.41
C GLU A 21 -13.63 0.39 15.61
N ARG A 22 -12.56 -0.23 15.09
CA ARG A 22 -12.26 -1.65 15.33
C ARG A 22 -11.47 -1.81 16.61
N GLU A 23 -11.64 -2.94 17.28
CA GLU A 23 -10.67 -3.38 18.28
C GLU A 23 -9.39 -3.80 17.56
N PHE A 24 -8.34 -2.98 17.65
CA PHE A 24 -7.01 -3.33 17.11
C PHE A 24 -6.32 -4.32 18.05
N ILE A 25 -6.45 -5.61 17.75
CA ILE A 25 -5.72 -6.65 18.47
C ILE A 25 -4.25 -6.56 18.04
N GLN A 26 -3.40 -6.19 19.00
CA GLN A 26 -1.97 -6.08 18.76
C GLN A 26 -1.35 -7.46 18.52
N LEU A 27 -0.48 -7.55 17.52
CA LEU A 27 0.30 -8.75 17.26
C LEU A 27 1.22 -9.07 18.44
N PRO A 28 1.33 -10.35 18.82
CA PRO A 28 2.32 -10.78 19.81
C PRO A 28 3.74 -10.65 19.24
N SER A 29 4.73 -10.59 20.13
CA SER A 29 6.14 -10.40 19.77
C SER A 29 6.68 -11.45 18.80
N ASP A 30 6.19 -12.69 18.86
CA ASP A 30 6.63 -13.75 17.94
C ASP A 30 6.14 -13.49 16.51
N SER A 31 4.91 -12.98 16.33
CA SER A 31 4.38 -12.59 15.02
C SER A 31 5.07 -11.34 14.48
N LEU A 32 5.39 -10.37 15.35
CA LEU A 32 6.23 -9.22 14.96
C LEU A 32 7.61 -9.70 14.48
N SER A 33 8.21 -10.68 15.17
CA SER A 33 9.50 -11.26 14.78
C SER A 33 9.43 -11.95 13.41
N SER A 34 8.32 -12.64 13.13
CA SER A 34 8.06 -13.25 11.82
C SER A 34 7.97 -12.19 10.71
N LEU A 35 7.25 -11.08 10.94
CA LEU A 35 7.18 -9.97 9.98
C LEU A 35 8.53 -9.27 9.78
N ILE A 36 9.30 -9.06 10.84
CA ILE A 36 10.66 -8.49 10.74
C ILE A 36 11.59 -9.42 9.95
N SER A 37 11.44 -10.74 10.12
CA SER A 37 12.27 -11.76 9.46
C SER A 37 11.77 -12.16 8.07
N SER A 38 10.55 -11.78 7.70
CA SER A 38 10.06 -11.89 6.33
C SER A 38 11.00 -11.14 5.38
N PRO A 39 11.08 -11.50 4.08
CA PRO A 39 12.05 -10.90 3.18
C PRO A 39 12.11 -9.37 3.32
N ASP A 40 13.32 -8.87 3.55
CA ASP A 40 13.55 -7.48 3.91
C ASP A 40 13.00 -6.54 2.81
N PRO A 41 12.18 -5.53 3.17
CA PRO A 41 11.54 -4.65 2.19
C PRO A 41 12.54 -3.87 1.34
N VAL A 42 13.80 -3.72 1.77
CA VAL A 42 14.84 -3.06 0.96
C VAL A 42 14.99 -3.71 -0.41
N ARG A 43 14.72 -5.03 -0.55
CA ARG A 43 14.73 -5.70 -1.86
C ARG A 43 13.80 -5.02 -2.89
N ASN A 44 12.71 -4.43 -2.41
CA ASN A 44 11.63 -3.83 -3.18
C ASN A 44 11.71 -2.29 -3.26
N VAL A 45 12.45 -1.65 -2.34
CA VAL A 45 12.55 -0.19 -2.26
C VAL A 45 13.97 0.38 -2.44
N ASP A 46 15.00 -0.43 -2.65
CA ASP A 46 16.34 0.08 -2.96
C ASP A 46 16.38 0.65 -4.39
N PRO A 47 16.64 1.95 -4.60
CA PRO A 47 16.70 2.55 -5.93
C PRO A 47 17.88 2.03 -6.76
N ASN A 48 18.92 1.49 -6.12
CA ASN A 48 20.10 0.96 -6.82
C ASN A 48 19.95 -0.51 -7.21
N ASN A 49 18.94 -1.20 -6.69
CA ASN A 49 18.63 -2.56 -7.09
C ASN A 49 17.71 -2.55 -8.33
N PRO A 50 18.19 -2.94 -9.52
CA PRO A 50 17.38 -2.89 -10.75
C PRO A 50 16.20 -3.87 -10.77
N ARG A 51 16.08 -4.73 -9.74
CA ARG A 51 14.95 -5.64 -9.54
C ARG A 51 13.90 -5.10 -8.57
N SER A 52 14.19 -4.02 -7.85
CA SER A 52 13.26 -3.44 -6.88
C SER A 52 12.05 -2.82 -7.61
N HIS A 53 10.88 -2.84 -6.96
CA HIS A 53 9.69 -2.15 -7.48
C HIS A 53 9.98 -0.67 -7.72
N LEU A 54 10.65 -0.02 -6.76
CA LEU A 54 11.01 1.39 -6.88
C LEU A 54 11.80 1.67 -8.16
N SER A 55 12.84 0.89 -8.47
CA SER A 55 13.66 1.11 -9.67
C SER A 55 12.88 1.02 -10.99
N LYS A 56 11.75 0.29 -11.00
CA LYS A 56 10.86 0.17 -12.18
C LYS A 56 9.91 1.34 -12.32
N ILE A 57 9.61 2.02 -11.22
CA ILE A 57 8.68 3.16 -11.15
C ILE A 57 9.43 4.49 -11.30
N LEU A 58 10.71 4.53 -10.92
CA LEU A 58 11.57 5.72 -10.84
C LEU A 58 12.03 6.25 -12.21
N ILE A 59 11.06 6.56 -13.07
CA ILE A 59 11.20 7.19 -14.38
C ILE A 59 10.18 8.34 -14.50
N PRO A 60 10.41 9.33 -15.39
CA PRO A 60 9.40 10.37 -15.64
C PRO A 60 8.16 9.73 -16.22
N ARG A 61 7.02 9.89 -15.56
CA ARG A 61 5.77 9.16 -15.86
C ARG A 61 4.52 10.07 -15.81
N PRO A 62 4.52 11.25 -16.47
CA PRO A 62 3.34 12.10 -16.52
C PRO A 62 2.18 11.38 -17.22
N SER A 63 0.94 11.62 -16.78
CA SER A 63 -0.25 10.94 -17.31
C SER A 63 -0.36 11.10 -18.83
N GLY A 64 -0.72 9.99 -19.49
CA GLY A 64 -0.79 9.90 -20.95
C GLY A 64 0.56 9.77 -21.67
N SER A 65 1.68 9.64 -20.95
CA SER A 65 2.98 9.26 -21.55
C SER A 65 3.14 7.74 -21.70
N GLU A 66 4.07 7.33 -22.57
CA GLU A 66 4.43 5.91 -22.71
C GLU A 66 5.03 5.35 -21.41
N ASN A 67 5.83 6.15 -20.68
CA ASN A 67 6.39 5.76 -19.40
C ASN A 67 5.33 5.53 -18.32
N ASN A 68 4.30 6.39 -18.26
CA ASN A 68 3.16 6.17 -17.38
C ASN A 68 2.46 4.84 -17.68
N THR A 69 2.26 4.52 -18.97
CA THR A 69 1.71 3.22 -19.39
C THR A 69 2.59 2.06 -18.97
N MET A 70 3.92 2.16 -19.15
CA MET A 70 4.86 1.12 -18.71
C MET A 70 4.82 0.88 -17.20
N VAL A 71 4.74 1.93 -16.39
CA VAL A 71 4.63 1.82 -14.93
C VAL A 71 3.30 1.20 -14.53
N LYS A 72 2.18 1.65 -15.13
CA LYS A 72 0.85 1.07 -14.92
C LYS A 72 0.84 -0.43 -15.25
N ASP A 73 1.34 -0.83 -16.41
CA ASP A 73 1.42 -2.24 -16.83
C ASP A 73 2.32 -3.07 -15.89
N TYR A 74 3.40 -2.47 -15.38
CA TYR A 74 4.25 -3.10 -14.37
C TYR A 74 3.49 -3.37 -13.07
N ILE A 75 2.76 -2.38 -12.54
CA ILE A 75 1.93 -2.50 -11.33
C ILE A 75 0.87 -3.59 -11.53
N VAL A 76 0.12 -3.52 -12.63
CA VAL A 76 -0.92 -4.51 -13.00
C VAL A 76 -0.34 -5.92 -13.04
N SER A 77 0.75 -6.12 -13.79
CA SER A 77 1.36 -7.44 -13.93
C SER A 77 1.96 -7.99 -12.64
N THR A 78 2.39 -7.12 -11.72
CA THR A 78 2.92 -7.52 -10.41
C THR A 78 1.81 -8.05 -9.53
N LEU A 79 0.68 -7.34 -9.46
CA LEU A 79 -0.45 -7.72 -8.61
C LEU A 79 -1.23 -8.92 -9.17
N GLN A 80 -1.34 -9.03 -10.50
CA GLN A 80 -1.92 -10.22 -11.14
C GLN A 80 -1.09 -11.50 -10.88
N LYS A 81 0.23 -11.41 -10.74
CA LYS A 81 1.07 -12.57 -10.37
C LYS A 81 0.83 -13.07 -8.95
N LEU A 82 0.28 -12.22 -8.08
CA LEU A 82 -0.16 -12.59 -6.73
C LEU A 82 -1.61 -13.12 -6.72
N ASP A 83 -2.24 -13.27 -7.90
CA ASP A 83 -3.65 -13.66 -8.05
C ASP A 83 -4.63 -12.67 -7.41
N TRP A 84 -4.31 -11.37 -7.47
CA TRP A 84 -5.23 -10.31 -7.06
C TRP A 84 -6.18 -9.94 -8.20
N HIS A 85 -7.41 -9.55 -7.87
CA HIS A 85 -8.35 -9.02 -8.86
C HIS A 85 -7.96 -7.58 -9.21
N VAL A 86 -7.45 -7.37 -10.44
CA VAL A 86 -7.00 -6.06 -10.91
C VAL A 86 -7.98 -5.50 -11.94
N GLU A 87 -8.50 -4.30 -11.67
CA GLU A 87 -9.32 -3.50 -12.56
C GLU A 87 -8.55 -2.25 -13.00
N GLU A 88 -8.69 -1.90 -14.28
CA GLU A 88 -8.19 -0.65 -14.85
C GLU A 88 -9.38 0.30 -15.09
N ASP A 89 -9.41 1.42 -14.38
CA ASP A 89 -10.42 2.47 -14.55
C ASP A 89 -9.92 3.54 -15.53
N THR A 90 -10.06 3.25 -16.82
CA THR A 90 -9.62 4.14 -17.90
C THR A 90 -10.71 5.13 -18.31
N PHE A 91 -10.34 6.41 -18.37
CA PHE A 91 -11.22 7.49 -18.83
C PHE A 91 -10.42 8.59 -19.54
N SER A 92 -11.10 9.59 -20.08
CA SER A 92 -10.46 10.77 -20.67
C SER A 92 -11.04 12.04 -20.07
N ASP A 93 -10.17 12.99 -19.74
CA ASP A 93 -10.58 14.29 -19.19
C ASP A 93 -9.78 15.43 -19.86
N SER A 94 -10.31 16.64 -19.78
CA SER A 94 -9.69 17.84 -20.34
C SER A 94 -8.68 18.41 -19.37
N THR A 95 -7.45 18.66 -19.84
CA THR A 95 -6.41 19.34 -19.07
C THR A 95 -6.07 20.67 -19.75
N PRO A 96 -5.30 21.56 -19.08
CA PRO A 96 -4.75 22.76 -19.72
C PRO A 96 -3.90 22.50 -20.97
N TYR A 97 -3.51 21.25 -21.24
CA TYR A 97 -2.73 20.82 -22.41
C TYR A 97 -3.52 19.87 -23.32
N GLY A 98 -4.84 19.97 -23.31
CA GLY A 98 -5.75 19.18 -24.14
C GLY A 98 -6.26 17.93 -23.44
N VAL A 99 -7.00 17.11 -24.16
CA VAL A 99 -7.57 15.87 -23.61
C VAL A 99 -6.45 14.86 -23.36
N LYS A 100 -6.45 14.26 -22.18
CA LYS A 100 -5.55 13.18 -21.78
C LYS A 100 -6.36 11.95 -21.37
N GLN A 101 -5.78 10.79 -21.58
CA GLN A 101 -6.30 9.53 -21.05
C GLN A 101 -5.63 9.29 -19.70
N PHE A 102 -6.43 8.88 -18.72
CA PHE A 102 -6.01 8.51 -17.38
C PHE A 102 -6.46 7.07 -17.10
N THR A 103 -5.69 6.32 -16.32
CA THR A 103 -6.07 4.97 -15.90
C THR A 103 -5.69 4.71 -14.46
N ASN A 104 -6.67 4.72 -13.54
CA ASN A 104 -6.42 4.23 -12.19
C ASN A 104 -6.25 2.70 -12.22
N VAL A 105 -5.38 2.17 -11.34
CA VAL A 105 -5.26 0.72 -11.13
C VAL A 105 -5.83 0.37 -9.77
N ILE A 106 -6.82 -0.53 -9.74
CA ILE A 106 -7.49 -0.98 -8.53
C ILE A 106 -7.22 -2.47 -8.37
N ALA A 107 -6.50 -2.87 -7.32
CA ALA A 107 -6.24 -4.27 -7.03
C ALA A 107 -6.92 -4.69 -5.72
N THR A 108 -7.81 -5.68 -5.79
CA THR A 108 -8.58 -6.17 -4.65
C THR A 108 -8.24 -7.63 -4.38
N LYS A 109 -7.84 -7.97 -3.15
CA LYS A 109 -7.49 -9.36 -2.83
C LYS A 109 -8.69 -10.30 -2.90
N ASP A 110 -9.81 -9.93 -2.29
CA ASP A 110 -11.07 -10.67 -2.35
C ASP A 110 -12.20 -9.73 -2.80
N PRO A 111 -12.57 -9.71 -4.10
CA PRO A 111 -13.64 -8.86 -4.61
C PRO A 111 -15.04 -9.27 -4.08
N SER A 112 -15.18 -10.46 -3.48
CA SER A 112 -16.44 -10.92 -2.91
C SER A 112 -16.70 -10.39 -1.49
N ALA A 113 -15.65 -9.89 -0.82
CA ALA A 113 -15.74 -9.34 0.52
C ALA A 113 -16.77 -8.19 0.59
N PRO A 114 -17.53 -8.09 1.68
CA PRO A 114 -18.51 -7.02 1.85
C PRO A 114 -17.89 -5.66 2.14
N ARG A 115 -16.70 -5.61 2.73
CA ARG A 115 -15.97 -4.38 3.05
C ARG A 115 -14.52 -4.45 2.60
N ARG A 116 -13.93 -3.28 2.38
CA ARG A 116 -12.51 -3.12 2.03
C ARG A 116 -11.88 -1.99 2.84
N VAL A 117 -10.66 -2.24 3.29
CA VAL A 117 -9.74 -1.16 3.64
C VAL A 117 -8.93 -0.83 2.40
N VAL A 118 -8.88 0.45 2.05
CA VAL A 118 -8.16 0.95 0.88
C VAL A 118 -6.83 1.54 1.34
N VAL A 119 -5.73 1.08 0.75
CA VAL A 119 -4.42 1.74 0.86
C VAL A 119 -4.06 2.28 -0.53
N ALA A 120 -3.77 3.56 -0.63
CA ALA A 120 -3.63 4.24 -1.91
C ALA A 120 -2.37 5.12 -2.00
N ALA A 121 -1.95 5.36 -3.23
CA ALA A 121 -0.97 6.37 -3.64
C ALA A 121 -1.25 6.75 -5.10
N HIS A 122 -0.71 7.86 -5.58
CA HIS A 122 -0.73 8.16 -7.01
C HIS A 122 0.55 7.65 -7.68
N PHE A 123 0.42 7.14 -8.91
CA PHE A 123 1.55 6.61 -9.67
C PHE A 123 1.99 7.51 -10.82
N ASP A 124 1.27 8.57 -11.14
CA ASP A 124 1.80 9.57 -12.07
C ASP A 124 2.98 10.34 -11.45
N SER A 125 3.65 11.13 -12.28
CA SER A 125 4.63 12.11 -11.82
C SER A 125 4.30 13.44 -12.46
N LYS A 126 4.51 14.53 -11.74
CA LYS A 126 4.19 15.87 -12.22
C LYS A 126 4.70 16.16 -13.63
N PHE A 127 3.80 16.68 -14.47
CA PHE A 127 4.17 17.15 -15.80
C PHE A 127 4.89 18.50 -15.72
N PHE A 128 6.12 18.54 -16.21
CA PHE A 128 6.84 19.78 -16.49
C PHE A 128 7.08 19.93 -17.99
N PRO A 129 6.74 21.09 -18.59
CA PRO A 129 6.75 21.24 -20.05
C PRO A 129 8.13 21.44 -20.68
N TYR A 130 9.18 21.75 -19.90
CA TYR A 130 10.47 22.15 -20.42
C TYR A 130 11.64 21.44 -19.72
N PRO A 131 12.72 21.09 -20.46
CA PRO A 131 13.96 20.60 -19.87
C PRO A 131 14.65 21.64 -18.97
N PRO A 132 15.39 21.21 -17.93
CA PRO A 132 15.56 19.81 -17.50
C PRO A 132 14.42 19.28 -16.63
N GLN A 133 13.43 20.10 -16.27
CA GLN A 133 12.35 19.71 -15.35
C GLN A 133 11.43 18.64 -15.94
N ASP A 134 11.34 18.51 -17.27
CA ASP A 134 10.60 17.45 -17.95
C ASP A 134 11.13 16.02 -17.66
N GLN A 135 12.30 15.91 -17.02
CA GLN A 135 12.86 14.66 -16.50
C GLN A 135 12.50 14.41 -15.02
N PHE A 136 11.56 15.16 -14.45
CA PHE A 136 11.11 14.95 -13.07
C PHE A 136 10.54 13.55 -12.89
N VAL A 137 11.08 12.83 -11.92
CA VAL A 137 10.67 11.45 -11.61
C VAL A 137 9.76 11.36 -10.40
N GLY A 138 9.68 12.37 -9.53
CA GLY A 138 8.86 12.32 -8.31
C GLY A 138 9.17 11.08 -7.48
N ALA A 139 10.41 11.01 -6.95
CA ALA A 139 10.87 9.86 -6.19
C ALA A 139 10.08 9.67 -4.89
N THR A 140 9.87 10.76 -4.16
CA THR A 140 8.97 10.78 -2.98
C THR A 140 7.49 10.92 -3.36
N ASP A 141 7.22 11.34 -4.60
CA ASP A 141 5.97 11.94 -5.08
C ASP A 141 5.47 11.26 -6.39
N SER A 142 4.90 10.06 -6.36
CA SER A 142 4.82 9.10 -5.25
C SER A 142 5.41 7.73 -5.61
N ALA A 143 6.61 7.72 -6.21
CA ALA A 143 7.27 6.47 -6.62
C ALA A 143 7.57 5.54 -5.43
N ALA A 144 8.07 6.10 -4.33
CA ALA A 144 8.32 5.35 -3.09
C ALA A 144 7.02 4.81 -2.45
N PRO A 145 5.97 5.62 -2.23
CA PRO A 145 4.65 5.11 -1.83
C PRO A 145 4.13 3.96 -2.71
N CYS A 146 4.21 4.08 -4.04
CA CYS A 146 3.81 2.99 -4.95
C CYS A 146 4.61 1.70 -4.71
N ALA A 147 5.92 1.81 -4.49
CA ALA A 147 6.75 0.65 -4.15
C ALA A 147 6.39 0.05 -2.78
N PHE A 148 5.95 0.85 -1.81
CA PHE A 148 5.50 0.36 -0.50
C PHE A 148 4.21 -0.45 -0.62
N LEU A 149 3.26 0.01 -1.44
CA LEU A 149 2.02 -0.72 -1.72
C LEU A 149 2.30 -2.10 -2.34
N LEU A 150 3.25 -2.18 -3.28
CA LEU A 150 3.65 -3.45 -3.91
C LEU A 150 4.36 -4.39 -2.92
N ASP A 151 5.26 -3.87 -2.09
CA ASP A 151 5.92 -4.65 -1.03
C ASP A 151 4.92 -5.19 0.00
N LEU A 152 3.96 -4.35 0.39
CA LEU A 152 2.87 -4.72 1.29
C LEU A 152 2.03 -5.85 0.68
N ALA A 153 1.66 -5.75 -0.60
CA ALA A 153 0.93 -6.80 -1.31
C ALA A 153 1.69 -8.13 -1.27
N GLU A 154 2.96 -8.14 -1.68
CA GLU A 154 3.78 -9.36 -1.71
C GLU A 154 3.93 -9.99 -0.32
N THR A 155 4.09 -9.16 0.71
CA THR A 155 4.33 -9.64 2.08
C THR A 155 3.06 -10.20 2.71
N LEU A 156 1.92 -9.54 2.51
CA LEU A 156 0.66 -9.93 3.12
C LEU A 156 -0.09 -10.99 2.31
N ASP A 157 0.21 -11.18 1.02
CA ASP A 157 -0.47 -12.16 0.17
C ASP A 157 -0.56 -13.57 0.79
N PRO A 158 0.55 -14.21 1.23
CA PRO A 158 0.45 -15.53 1.85
C PRO A 158 -0.39 -15.53 3.14
N LEU A 159 -0.36 -14.44 3.91
CA LEU A 159 -1.13 -14.32 5.16
C LEU A 159 -2.63 -14.12 4.89
N LEU A 160 -2.96 -13.41 3.81
CA LEU A 160 -4.32 -13.22 3.33
C LEU A 160 -4.91 -14.52 2.80
N ASN A 161 -4.12 -15.30 2.05
CA ASN A 161 -4.52 -16.63 1.57
C ASN A 161 -4.78 -17.58 2.74
N ASP A 162 -3.87 -17.63 3.71
CA ASP A 162 -4.00 -18.46 4.92
C ASP A 162 -5.21 -18.05 5.78
N ARG A 163 -5.49 -16.75 5.89
CA ARG A 163 -6.72 -16.27 6.54
C ARG A 163 -7.98 -16.72 5.81
N GLN A 164 -7.98 -16.66 4.48
CA GLN A 164 -9.11 -17.13 3.67
C GLN A 164 -9.35 -18.64 3.87
N GLU A 165 -8.28 -19.44 3.88
CA GLU A 165 -8.35 -20.89 4.13
C GLU A 165 -8.93 -21.20 5.52
N ARG A 166 -8.47 -20.51 6.57
CA ARG A 166 -9.05 -20.66 7.93
C ARG A 166 -10.53 -20.34 7.96
N TYR A 167 -10.96 -19.29 7.28
CA TYR A 167 -12.37 -18.92 7.22
C TYR A 167 -13.21 -19.99 6.51
N GLU A 168 -12.75 -20.51 5.37
CA GLU A 168 -13.43 -21.57 4.63
C GLU A 168 -13.53 -22.88 5.43
N ASN A 169 -12.55 -23.14 6.29
CA ASN A 169 -12.53 -24.29 7.21
C ASN A 169 -13.35 -24.07 8.50
N GLY A 170 -13.90 -22.86 8.72
CA GLY A 170 -14.69 -22.53 9.91
C GLY A 170 -13.87 -22.30 11.19
N GLU A 171 -12.58 -21.97 11.05
CA GLU A 171 -11.62 -21.76 12.15
C GLU A 171 -11.49 -20.28 12.57
N GLU A 172 -12.13 -19.37 11.83
CA GLU A 172 -12.17 -17.95 12.15
C GLU A 172 -13.52 -17.59 12.77
N ALA A 173 -13.50 -17.12 14.01
CA ALA A 173 -14.71 -16.80 14.79
C ALA A 173 -15.08 -15.32 14.76
N ASP A 174 -14.20 -14.46 14.22
CA ASP A 174 -14.42 -13.02 14.10
C ASP A 174 -14.99 -12.69 12.71
N ASP A 175 -16.30 -12.50 12.66
CA ASP A 175 -17.03 -12.16 11.45
C ASP A 175 -16.59 -10.80 10.87
N ASP A 176 -16.18 -9.83 11.70
CA ASP A 176 -15.80 -8.48 11.24
C ASP A 176 -14.45 -8.48 10.50
N VAL A 177 -13.49 -9.25 11.02
CA VAL A 177 -12.19 -9.48 10.38
C VAL A 177 -12.35 -10.30 9.10
N ALA A 178 -13.17 -11.36 9.15
CA ALA A 178 -13.43 -12.23 8.00
C ALA A 178 -14.15 -11.53 6.84
N GLU A 179 -14.93 -10.49 7.13
CA GLU A 179 -15.71 -9.74 6.14
C GLU A 179 -14.94 -8.59 5.46
N THR A 180 -13.63 -8.48 5.69
CA THR A 180 -12.86 -7.32 5.22
C THR A 180 -11.65 -7.74 4.41
N THR A 181 -11.53 -7.16 3.23
CA THR A 181 -10.39 -7.38 2.33
C THR A 181 -9.47 -6.17 2.24
N LEU A 182 -8.27 -6.39 1.72
CA LEU A 182 -7.34 -5.34 1.33
C LEU A 182 -7.59 -4.96 -0.14
N GLN A 183 -7.71 -3.66 -0.39
CA GLN A 183 -7.68 -3.09 -1.73
C GLN A 183 -6.54 -2.07 -1.82
N LEU A 184 -5.79 -2.14 -2.91
CA LEU A 184 -4.77 -1.16 -3.28
C LEU A 184 -5.27 -0.33 -4.44
N VAL A 185 -5.10 0.99 -4.36
CA VAL A 185 -5.46 1.90 -5.44
C VAL A 185 -4.25 2.74 -5.83
N PHE A 186 -3.89 2.69 -7.11
CA PHE A 186 -2.87 3.54 -7.71
C PHE A 186 -3.57 4.54 -8.60
N PHE A 187 -3.67 5.79 -8.15
CA PHE A 187 -4.32 6.86 -8.90
C PHE A 187 -3.45 7.37 -10.04
N ASP A 188 -4.08 7.71 -11.15
CA ASP A 188 -3.44 8.43 -12.25
C ASP A 188 -3.93 9.87 -12.30
N GLY A 189 -3.02 10.80 -12.56
CA GLY A 189 -3.32 12.22 -12.67
C GLY A 189 -3.75 12.83 -11.34
N GLU A 190 -3.02 12.55 -10.26
CA GLU A 190 -3.09 13.40 -9.06
C GLU A 190 -2.64 14.82 -9.43
N GLU A 191 -1.55 14.90 -10.19
CA GLU A 191 -0.84 16.15 -10.38
C GLU A 191 -1.57 17.12 -11.30
N ALA A 192 -1.51 18.39 -10.92
CA ALA A 192 -1.87 19.48 -11.80
C ALA A 192 -0.92 19.53 -13.01
N PHE A 193 -1.46 19.60 -14.23
CA PHE A 193 -0.65 19.79 -15.42
C PHE A 193 -0.06 21.20 -15.51
N LYS A 194 -0.75 22.21 -14.96
CA LYS A 194 -0.30 23.59 -15.00
C LYS A 194 -0.37 24.28 -13.65
N MET A 195 -1.56 24.37 -13.07
CA MET A 195 -1.78 25.10 -11.83
C MET A 195 -2.85 24.37 -11.05
N TRP A 196 -2.53 24.01 -9.81
CA TRP A 196 -3.45 23.29 -8.94
C TRP A 196 -4.76 24.05 -8.78
N THR A 197 -5.85 23.45 -9.23
CA THR A 197 -7.22 23.96 -9.12
C THR A 197 -8.19 22.78 -9.02
N ALA A 198 -9.43 23.01 -8.59
CA ALA A 198 -10.44 21.96 -8.50
C ALA A 198 -10.70 21.13 -9.79
N THR A 199 -10.25 21.62 -10.95
CA THR A 199 -10.37 20.93 -12.25
C THR A 199 -9.03 20.56 -12.88
N ASP A 200 -7.90 21.06 -12.36
CA ASP A 200 -6.53 20.71 -12.78
C ASP A 200 -5.78 20.10 -11.60
N SER A 201 -6.33 19.00 -11.10
CA SER A 201 -5.73 18.10 -10.10
C SER A 201 -6.65 16.89 -9.90
N ILE A 202 -6.11 15.85 -9.25
CA ILE A 202 -6.82 14.69 -8.71
C ILE A 202 -7.84 14.09 -9.69
N TYR A 203 -7.46 14.04 -10.97
CA TYR A 203 -8.29 13.57 -12.08
C TYR A 203 -8.77 12.14 -11.81
N GLY A 204 -7.82 11.25 -11.48
CA GLY A 204 -8.06 9.86 -11.14
C GLY A 204 -9.01 9.68 -9.97
N ALA A 205 -8.71 10.33 -8.83
CA ALA A 205 -9.53 10.24 -7.63
C ALA A 205 -10.93 10.84 -7.80
N ARG A 206 -11.07 11.98 -8.46
CA ARG A 206 -12.40 12.58 -8.78
C ARG A 206 -13.25 11.62 -9.59
N HIS A 207 -12.67 11.01 -10.62
CA HIS A 207 -13.37 10.04 -11.46
C HIS A 207 -13.76 8.79 -10.68
N LEU A 208 -12.82 8.17 -9.97
CA LEU A 208 -13.06 6.91 -9.26
C LEU A 208 -14.06 7.06 -8.12
N ALA A 209 -13.96 8.12 -7.32
CA ALA A 209 -14.92 8.39 -6.25
C ALA A 209 -16.34 8.57 -6.81
N GLN A 210 -16.49 9.33 -7.90
CA GLN A 210 -17.79 9.52 -8.57
C GLN A 210 -18.34 8.21 -9.15
N LYS A 211 -17.48 7.40 -9.79
CA LYS A 211 -17.84 6.07 -10.31
C LYS A 211 -18.33 5.16 -9.18
N TRP A 212 -17.59 5.07 -8.08
CA TRP A 212 -17.97 4.22 -6.95
C TRP A 212 -19.19 4.72 -6.18
N ALA A 213 -19.40 6.04 -6.11
CA ALA A 213 -20.59 6.61 -5.51
C ALA A 213 -21.88 6.32 -6.30
N THR A 214 -21.75 5.99 -7.59
CA THR A 214 -22.89 5.73 -8.50
C THR A 214 -23.01 4.29 -8.96
N THR A 215 -22.03 3.44 -8.64
CA THR A 215 -22.06 2.00 -8.95
C THR A 215 -22.75 1.26 -7.81
N TYR A 216 -23.98 0.80 -8.05
CA TYR A 216 -24.74 0.02 -7.06
C TYR A 216 -24.16 -1.37 -6.87
N ILE A 217 -24.11 -1.82 -5.62
CA ILE A 217 -23.64 -3.16 -5.30
C ILE A 217 -24.79 -4.17 -5.39
N SER A 218 -24.53 -5.32 -5.99
CA SER A 218 -25.48 -6.42 -5.96
C SER A 218 -25.71 -6.89 -4.51
N PRO A 219 -26.94 -7.28 -4.13
CA PRO A 219 -27.21 -7.87 -2.83
C PRO A 219 -26.34 -9.12 -2.62
N ASN A 220 -25.47 -9.11 -1.62
CA ASN A 220 -24.63 -10.24 -1.24
C ASN A 220 -25.21 -10.86 0.05
N GLN A 221 -25.27 -12.20 0.13
CA GLN A 221 -25.78 -12.91 1.32
C GLN A 221 -24.98 -12.64 2.60
N LYS A 222 -23.73 -12.16 2.49
CA LYS A 222 -22.89 -11.69 3.61
C LYS A 222 -23.11 -10.21 3.95
N ARG A 223 -23.67 -9.40 3.04
CA ARG A 223 -23.97 -7.97 3.24
C ARG A 223 -25.34 -7.75 3.90
N ARG A 224 -25.76 -8.60 4.85
CA ARG A 224 -27.17 -8.65 5.35
C ARG A 224 -27.66 -7.35 6.00
N LEU A 225 -26.76 -6.42 6.33
CA LEU A 225 -27.07 -5.16 6.98
C LEU A 225 -26.86 -3.91 6.11
N LEU A 226 -26.45 -4.06 4.84
CA LEU A 226 -26.30 -2.89 3.96
C LEU A 226 -27.66 -2.46 3.39
N PRO A 227 -27.95 -1.15 3.32
CA PRO A 227 -29.16 -0.65 2.68
C PRO A 227 -29.27 -1.14 1.24
N SER A 228 -30.50 -1.33 0.74
CA SER A 228 -30.78 -1.75 -0.64
C SER A 228 -30.27 -0.80 -1.73
N SER A 229 -29.72 0.36 -1.35
CA SER A 229 -29.14 1.41 -2.21
C SER A 229 -27.64 1.63 -1.97
N ALA A 230 -26.96 0.68 -1.33
CA ALA A 230 -25.52 0.75 -1.12
C ALA A 230 -24.76 0.75 -2.47
N THR A 231 -23.73 1.58 -2.54
CA THR A 231 -22.86 1.73 -3.71
C THR A 231 -21.44 1.33 -3.35
N GLU A 232 -20.59 1.12 -4.35
CA GLU A 232 -19.18 0.70 -4.17
C GLU A 232 -18.43 1.60 -3.19
N ILE A 233 -18.76 2.90 -3.09
CA ILE A 233 -18.08 3.79 -2.14
C ILE A 233 -18.39 3.44 -0.68
N SER A 234 -19.60 2.91 -0.42
CA SER A 234 -20.04 2.55 0.93
C SER A 234 -19.40 1.27 1.48
N THR A 235 -18.67 0.53 0.63
CA THR A 235 -17.91 -0.66 1.06
C THR A 235 -16.51 -0.30 1.56
N ILE A 236 -16.06 0.94 1.35
CA ILE A 236 -14.79 1.43 1.88
C ILE A 236 -14.97 1.72 3.37
N GLU A 237 -14.26 0.97 4.19
CA GLU A 237 -14.31 1.17 5.63
C GLU A 237 -13.38 2.29 6.08
N HIS A 238 -12.13 2.24 5.60
CA HIS A 238 -11.14 3.29 5.79
C HIS A 238 -10.33 3.44 4.52
N PHE A 239 -9.98 4.69 4.22
CA PHE A 239 -9.14 5.07 3.08
C PHE A 239 -7.83 5.64 3.60
N ILE A 240 -6.73 4.93 3.36
CA ILE A 240 -5.40 5.27 3.84
C ILE A 240 -4.58 5.74 2.65
N LEU A 241 -4.21 7.02 2.61
CA LEU A 241 -3.48 7.62 1.49
C LEU A 241 -2.04 7.89 1.90
N LEU A 242 -1.09 7.39 1.11
CA LEU A 242 0.36 7.60 1.31
C LEU A 242 0.86 8.56 0.24
N ASP A 243 1.50 9.64 0.68
CA ASP A 243 2.05 10.65 -0.23
C ASP A 243 3.31 11.32 0.38
N LEU A 244 4.21 11.78 -0.48
CA LEU A 244 5.45 12.47 -0.14
C LEU A 244 6.33 11.73 0.89
N LEU A 245 6.48 10.41 0.72
CA LEU A 245 7.25 9.55 1.61
C LEU A 245 8.55 9.06 0.95
N GLY A 246 9.53 8.70 1.79
CA GLY A 246 10.81 8.12 1.35
C GLY A 246 12.03 9.01 1.58
N ALA A 247 11.82 10.32 1.75
CA ALA A 247 12.85 11.22 2.25
C ALA A 247 13.20 10.94 3.72
N PRO A 248 14.42 11.29 4.19
CA PRO A 248 14.82 11.08 5.57
C PRO A 248 14.03 11.95 6.55
N HIS A 249 13.80 11.42 7.75
CA HIS A 249 13.17 12.11 8.89
C HIS A 249 11.80 12.76 8.57
N PRO A 250 10.82 12.01 8.01
CA PRO A 250 9.48 12.53 7.77
C PRO A 250 8.78 12.84 9.09
N VAL A 251 7.94 13.87 9.07
CA VAL A 251 7.11 14.26 10.21
C VAL A 251 5.65 14.12 9.83
N ILE A 252 4.93 13.21 10.48
CA ILE A 252 3.55 12.85 10.17
C ILE A 252 2.65 13.37 11.28
N ARG A 253 1.48 13.86 10.88
CA ARG A 253 0.49 14.43 11.80
C ARG A 253 -0.86 13.75 11.59
N SER A 254 -1.62 13.61 12.66
CA SER A 254 -3.02 13.20 12.56
C SER A 254 -3.85 14.36 12.00
N SER A 255 -4.43 14.15 10.81
CA SER A 255 -5.19 15.14 10.04
C SER A 255 -6.70 15.10 10.30
N PHE A 256 -7.24 13.93 10.66
CA PHE A 256 -8.67 13.71 10.85
C PHE A 256 -8.95 13.04 12.19
N ILE A 257 -10.02 13.48 12.85
CA ILE A 257 -10.39 13.00 14.20
C ILE A 257 -11.00 11.59 14.13
N ASP A 258 -11.75 11.30 13.07
CA ASP A 258 -12.44 10.02 12.86
C ASP A 258 -11.49 8.81 12.73
N THR A 259 -10.29 9.05 12.23
CA THR A 259 -9.22 8.06 12.01
C THR A 259 -8.00 8.29 12.90
N ALA A 260 -8.11 9.16 13.91
CA ALA A 260 -7.00 9.44 14.82
C ALA A 260 -6.55 8.21 15.62
N TRP A 261 -7.44 7.24 15.83
CA TRP A 261 -7.11 5.96 16.44
C TRP A 261 -6.27 5.07 15.51
N LEU A 262 -6.47 5.12 14.18
CA LEU A 262 -5.60 4.44 13.22
C LEU A 262 -4.19 5.04 13.21
N PHE A 263 -4.10 6.37 13.32
CA PHE A 263 -2.83 7.07 13.52
C PHE A 263 -2.12 6.55 14.77
N ASP A 264 -2.81 6.48 15.91
CA ASP A 264 -2.25 5.97 17.16
C ASP A 264 -1.80 4.49 17.04
N SER A 265 -2.52 3.67 16.27
CA SER A 265 -2.12 2.29 15.95
C SER A 265 -0.80 2.24 15.18
N MET A 266 -0.57 3.14 14.21
CA MET A 266 0.73 3.24 13.52
C MET A 266 1.85 3.69 14.47
N VAL A 267 1.58 4.63 15.38
CA VAL A 267 2.55 5.03 16.43
C VAL A 267 2.90 3.83 17.32
N SER A 268 1.91 3.04 17.70
CA SER A 268 2.12 1.82 18.49
C SER A 268 2.95 0.78 17.74
N ALA A 269 2.72 0.60 16.44
CA ALA A 269 3.52 -0.29 15.59
C ALA A 269 4.98 0.19 15.49
N GLU A 270 5.23 1.48 15.24
CA GLU A 270 6.57 2.05 15.19
C GLU A 270 7.33 1.79 16.50
N ARG A 271 6.72 2.11 17.64
CA ARG A 271 7.34 1.92 18.96
C ARG A 271 7.71 0.46 19.20
N ARG A 272 6.79 -0.48 18.96
CA ARG A 272 7.04 -1.91 19.20
C ARG A 272 8.12 -2.48 18.28
N LEU A 273 8.16 -2.05 17.03
CA LEU A 273 9.24 -2.40 16.10
C LEU A 273 10.59 -1.86 16.60
N ALA A 274 10.64 -0.64 17.12
CA ALA A 274 11.86 -0.07 17.69
C ALA A 274 12.34 -0.82 18.94
N GLU A 275 11.42 -1.21 19.83
CA GLU A 275 11.70 -2.03 21.02
C GLU A 275 12.31 -3.39 20.66
N MET A 276 11.94 -3.93 19.48
CA MET A 276 12.49 -5.18 18.94
C MET A 276 13.79 -4.99 18.15
N GLY A 277 14.32 -3.77 18.05
CA GLY A 277 15.52 -3.46 17.29
C GLY A 277 15.34 -3.55 15.77
N ALA A 278 14.09 -3.52 15.29
CA ALA A 278 13.78 -3.73 13.87
C ALA A 278 14.33 -2.63 12.95
N PHE A 279 14.71 -1.46 13.48
CA PHE A 279 15.20 -0.32 12.70
C PHE A 279 16.73 -0.21 12.63
N VAL A 280 17.46 -1.13 13.28
CA VAL A 280 18.91 -1.22 13.10
C VAL A 280 19.21 -1.76 11.71
N TYR A 281 19.75 -0.91 10.82
CA TYR A 281 20.04 -1.27 9.44
C TYR A 281 21.30 -0.58 8.92
N GLY A 282 22.23 -1.36 8.37
CA GLY A 282 23.51 -0.85 7.87
C GLY A 282 24.31 -0.14 8.97
N GLU A 283 24.80 1.06 8.66
CA GLU A 283 25.53 1.91 9.61
C GLU A 283 24.61 2.80 10.47
N HIS A 284 23.27 2.68 10.34
CA HIS A 284 22.31 3.44 11.14
C HIS A 284 21.95 2.70 12.43
N PRO A 285 22.41 3.18 13.61
CA PRO A 285 22.19 2.49 14.87
C PRO A 285 20.93 3.03 15.57
N GLU A 286 19.81 3.19 14.84
CA GLU A 286 18.55 3.60 15.48
C GLU A 286 18.09 2.47 16.41
N THR A 287 18.21 2.72 17.71
CA THR A 287 17.70 1.87 18.78
C THR A 287 16.49 2.52 19.42
N SER A 288 15.77 1.81 20.29
CA SER A 288 14.63 2.39 21.03
C SER A 288 14.98 3.67 21.79
N ASP A 289 16.22 3.82 22.26
CA ASP A 289 16.67 5.00 23.03
C ASP A 289 17.01 6.21 22.14
N THR A 290 17.25 5.98 20.85
CA THR A 290 17.61 7.02 19.86
C THR A 290 16.53 7.22 18.80
N LEU A 291 15.37 6.57 18.95
CA LEU A 291 14.29 6.58 17.96
C LEU A 291 13.83 8.01 17.65
N SER A 292 14.03 8.43 16.41
CA SER A 292 13.33 9.58 15.84
C SER A 292 11.98 9.11 15.32
N SER A 293 10.93 9.31 16.11
CA SER A 293 9.57 8.92 15.70
C SER A 293 9.13 9.74 14.49
N PHE A 294 8.55 9.07 13.50
CA PHE A 294 7.93 9.75 12.36
C PHE A 294 6.65 10.49 12.77
N PHE A 295 5.99 10.06 13.84
CA PHE A 295 4.67 10.54 14.21
C PHE A 295 4.76 11.62 15.30
N THR A 296 4.19 12.78 15.00
CA THR A 296 4.06 13.84 16.00
C THR A 296 2.98 13.45 17.02
N PRO A 297 3.23 13.57 18.34
CA PRO A 297 2.20 13.37 19.35
C PRO A 297 0.96 14.23 19.06
N ARG A 298 -0.23 13.63 19.15
CA ARG A 298 -1.48 14.38 18.98
C ARG A 298 -1.58 15.44 20.08
N THR A 299 -1.69 16.71 19.71
CA THR A 299 -1.90 17.82 20.65
C THR A 299 -3.38 18.19 20.71
N THR A 300 -3.78 19.03 21.67
CA THR A 300 -5.13 19.61 21.73
C THR A 300 -5.42 20.60 20.60
N VAL A 301 -4.39 21.05 19.88
CA VAL A 301 -4.54 21.91 18.69
C VAL A 301 -4.75 20.99 17.49
N HIS A 302 -5.96 21.05 16.94
CA HIS A 302 -6.37 20.24 15.79
C HIS A 302 -5.62 20.67 14.53
N ASN A 303 -4.99 19.71 13.83
CA ASN A 303 -4.60 19.92 12.44
C ASN A 303 -5.86 19.70 11.60
N PHE A 304 -6.48 20.77 11.11
CA PHE A 304 -7.62 20.65 10.21
C PHE A 304 -7.07 20.28 8.83
N GLY A 305 -7.15 18.99 8.45
CA GLY A 305 -6.67 18.43 7.17
C GLY A 305 -6.89 19.36 5.97
N GLY A 306 -5.89 20.18 5.68
CA GLY A 306 -5.96 21.28 4.72
C GLY A 306 -5.03 21.10 3.53
N ILE A 307 -4.46 19.90 3.38
CA ILE A 307 -3.68 19.53 2.21
C ILE A 307 -4.64 18.86 1.25
N GLU A 308 -4.84 19.46 0.08
CA GLU A 308 -5.62 18.84 -0.99
C GLU A 308 -4.79 17.75 -1.64
N ASP A 309 -5.41 16.58 -1.85
CA ASP A 309 -4.79 15.35 -2.36
C ASP A 309 -5.94 14.39 -2.76
N ASP A 310 -5.64 13.21 -3.29
CA ASP A 310 -6.56 12.20 -3.84
C ASP A 310 -7.65 11.74 -2.86
N HIS A 311 -7.48 11.95 -1.56
CA HIS A 311 -8.50 11.60 -0.57
C HIS A 311 -9.71 12.55 -0.59
N ILE A 312 -9.58 13.78 -1.11
CA ILE A 312 -10.61 14.82 -1.01
C ILE A 312 -11.97 14.38 -1.57
N PRO A 313 -12.07 13.77 -2.78
CA PRO A 313 -13.35 13.29 -3.31
C PRO A 313 -14.01 12.25 -2.41
N PHE A 314 -13.23 11.29 -1.88
CA PHE A 314 -13.73 10.24 -0.98
C PHE A 314 -14.20 10.81 0.36
N LEU A 315 -13.40 11.71 0.96
CA LEU A 315 -13.75 12.41 2.19
C LEU A 315 -15.07 13.20 2.03
N SER A 316 -15.23 13.89 0.91
CA SER A 316 -16.46 14.66 0.61
C SER A 316 -17.71 13.79 0.50
N MET A 317 -17.54 12.50 0.21
CA MET A 317 -18.59 11.48 0.12
C MET A 317 -18.74 10.65 1.41
N GLY A 318 -18.08 11.06 2.50
CA GLY A 318 -18.25 10.49 3.83
C GLY A 318 -17.37 9.28 4.13
N VAL A 319 -16.33 9.02 3.33
CA VAL A 319 -15.33 7.98 3.61
C VAL A 319 -14.37 8.47 4.69
N SER A 320 -14.11 7.63 5.69
CA SER A 320 -13.13 7.93 6.75
C SER A 320 -11.70 7.84 6.20
N VAL A 321 -10.91 8.91 6.34
CA VAL A 321 -9.58 9.03 5.72
C VAL A 321 -8.48 9.05 6.76
N LEU A 322 -7.43 8.23 6.59
CA LEU A 322 -6.13 8.41 7.23
C LEU A 322 -5.14 8.93 6.16
N HIS A 323 -4.72 10.19 6.27
CA HIS A 323 -3.76 10.79 5.33
C HIS A 323 -2.35 10.74 5.91
N ILE A 324 -1.49 9.94 5.31
CA ILE A 324 -0.08 9.73 5.67
C ILE A 324 0.77 10.53 4.69
N ILE A 325 0.99 11.78 5.04
CA ILE A 325 1.82 12.71 4.27
C ILE A 325 2.81 13.43 5.19
N ALA A 326 4.04 13.62 4.74
CA ALA A 326 5.06 14.35 5.49
C ALA A 326 4.71 15.84 5.56
N VAL A 327 4.74 16.45 6.76
CA VAL A 327 4.52 17.89 6.98
C VAL A 327 5.58 18.43 7.95
N PRO A 328 6.54 19.27 7.50
CA PRO A 328 6.63 19.86 6.16
C PRO A 328 6.94 18.85 5.06
N PHE A 329 6.62 19.21 3.81
CA PHE A 329 6.93 18.40 2.63
C PHE A 329 8.44 18.21 2.48
N PRO A 330 8.90 17.13 1.83
CA PRO A 330 10.31 16.96 1.48
C PRO A 330 10.86 18.22 0.81
N THR A 331 12.08 18.65 1.17
CA THR A 331 12.67 19.89 0.65
C THR A 331 12.90 19.88 -0.87
N VAL A 332 12.81 18.69 -1.48
CA VAL A 332 12.93 18.44 -2.92
C VAL A 332 11.59 18.46 -3.65
N TRP A 333 10.45 18.56 -2.94
CA TRP A 333 9.10 18.50 -3.51
C TRP A 333 8.94 19.46 -4.70
N HIS A 334 8.41 18.92 -5.81
CA HIS A 334 8.24 19.60 -7.10
C HIS A 334 9.52 20.21 -7.68
N THR A 335 10.69 19.68 -7.33
CA THR A 335 11.97 20.03 -7.94
C THR A 335 12.57 18.82 -8.64
N ILE A 336 13.41 19.06 -9.66
CA ILE A 336 14.13 17.98 -10.36
C ILE A 336 15.05 17.14 -9.45
N LYS A 337 15.29 17.60 -8.20
CA LYS A 337 16.07 16.88 -7.19
C LYS A 337 15.24 15.85 -6.43
N ASP A 338 13.94 15.75 -6.66
CA ASP A 338 13.14 14.64 -6.15
C ASP A 338 13.39 13.39 -7.02
N ASP A 339 14.63 12.91 -6.92
CA ASP A 339 15.19 11.77 -7.63
C ASP A 339 15.68 10.69 -6.64
N ALA A 340 16.36 9.66 -7.14
CA ALA A 340 16.89 8.57 -6.31
C ALA A 340 17.75 9.05 -5.11
N THR A 341 18.40 10.21 -5.22
CA THR A 341 19.29 10.75 -4.19
C THR A 341 18.54 11.43 -3.04
N ALA A 342 17.26 11.75 -3.23
CA ALA A 342 16.41 12.28 -2.17
C ALA A 342 15.89 11.19 -1.21
N LEU A 343 15.97 9.93 -1.63
CA LEU A 343 15.43 8.79 -0.88
C LEU A 343 16.42 8.29 0.18
N ASP A 344 15.88 7.89 1.32
CA ASP A 344 16.62 7.29 2.42
C ASP A 344 16.15 5.84 2.64
N VAL A 345 17.02 4.87 2.29
CA VAL A 345 16.71 3.43 2.36
C VAL A 345 16.31 2.97 3.77
N PRO A 346 16.99 3.37 4.87
CA PRO A 346 16.54 3.08 6.23
C PRO A 346 15.12 3.59 6.51
N THR A 347 14.79 4.81 6.10
CA THR A 347 13.45 5.40 6.26
C THR A 347 12.40 4.62 5.47
N MET A 348 12.67 4.27 4.21
CA MET A 348 11.76 3.47 3.39
C MET A 348 11.56 2.06 3.98
N ARG A 349 12.62 1.43 4.49
CA ARG A 349 12.55 0.14 5.19
C ARG A 349 11.66 0.23 6.42
N LYS A 350 11.84 1.26 7.24
CA LYS A 350 11.03 1.54 8.43
C LYS A 350 9.55 1.73 8.08
N TRP A 351 9.23 2.49 7.03
CA TRP A 351 7.86 2.65 6.54
C TRP A 351 7.20 1.31 6.20
N ASN A 352 7.87 0.45 5.43
CA ASN A 352 7.31 -0.85 5.05
C ASN A 352 7.09 -1.76 6.26
N LEU A 353 8.00 -1.78 7.23
CA LEU A 353 7.80 -2.56 8.46
C LEU A 353 6.59 -2.07 9.26
N ILE A 354 6.43 -0.75 9.40
CA ILE A 354 5.26 -0.15 10.08
C ILE A 354 3.97 -0.54 9.35
N LEU A 355 3.93 -0.43 8.01
CA LEU A 355 2.76 -0.78 7.20
C LEU A 355 2.42 -2.27 7.29
N ARG A 356 3.43 -3.17 7.23
CA ARG A 356 3.25 -4.62 7.37
C ARG A 356 2.61 -4.98 8.72
N VAL A 357 3.09 -4.40 9.83
CA VAL A 357 2.52 -4.63 11.17
C VAL A 357 1.12 -4.05 11.26
N PHE A 358 0.96 -2.77 10.92
CA PHE A 358 -0.30 -2.05 11.02
C PHE A 358 -1.41 -2.73 10.23
N MET A 359 -1.14 -3.13 8.99
CA MET A 359 -2.13 -3.80 8.15
C MET A 359 -2.38 -5.25 8.55
N SER A 360 -1.38 -5.95 9.10
CA SER A 360 -1.60 -7.28 9.68
C SER A 360 -2.54 -7.21 10.88
N GLU A 361 -2.40 -6.21 11.74
CA GLU A 361 -3.30 -5.97 12.86
C GLU A 361 -4.69 -5.56 12.41
N TYR A 362 -4.78 -4.63 11.44
CA TYR A 362 -6.05 -4.18 10.87
C TYR A 362 -6.88 -5.36 10.32
N LEU A 363 -6.21 -6.27 9.62
CA LEU A 363 -6.83 -7.39 8.90
C LEU A 363 -6.85 -8.69 9.72
N GLY A 364 -6.44 -8.65 10.99
CA GLY A 364 -6.38 -9.82 11.88
C GLY A 364 -5.55 -10.97 11.31
N LEU A 365 -4.46 -10.65 10.61
CA LEU A 365 -3.55 -11.63 10.04
C LEU A 365 -2.73 -12.30 11.15
N ARG A 366 -2.34 -13.55 10.91
CA ARG A 366 -1.53 -14.34 11.85
C ARG A 366 -0.19 -14.69 11.20
N PRO A 367 0.81 -13.80 11.26
CA PRO A 367 2.16 -14.13 10.83
C PRO A 367 2.72 -15.20 11.77
N GLU A 368 2.69 -16.46 11.35
CA GLU A 368 3.32 -17.57 12.06
C GLU A 368 4.72 -17.83 11.51
N PHE A 369 5.56 -18.50 12.30
CA PHE A 369 6.78 -19.14 11.80
C PHE A 369 6.37 -20.33 10.93
N SER A 370 6.17 -20.08 9.63
CA SER A 370 6.14 -21.16 8.67
C SER A 370 7.53 -21.79 8.60
N SER A 371 7.73 -22.90 9.31
CA SER A 371 8.82 -23.83 9.06
C SER A 371 8.61 -24.63 7.77
N ARG A 372 7.76 -24.17 6.83
CA ARG A 372 7.80 -24.68 5.45
C ARG A 372 9.06 -24.14 4.80
N SER A 373 10.13 -24.86 5.04
CA SER A 373 11.25 -24.98 4.12
C SER A 373 10.73 -24.91 2.70
N MET A 374 11.16 -23.90 1.95
CA MET A 374 11.23 -24.02 0.49
C MET A 374 11.83 -25.40 0.19
N PRO A 375 11.23 -26.24 -0.67
CA PRO A 375 11.96 -27.39 -1.16
C PRO A 375 13.21 -26.81 -1.80
N ALA A 376 14.37 -27.14 -1.23
CA ALA A 376 15.62 -26.91 -1.92
C ALA A 376 15.46 -27.56 -3.28
N GLU A 377 15.47 -26.76 -4.35
CA GLU A 377 15.63 -27.27 -5.70
C GLU A 377 16.96 -28.03 -5.69
N SER A 378 16.88 -29.35 -5.48
CA SER A 378 18.00 -30.23 -5.75
C SER A 378 18.15 -30.25 -7.26
N TYR A 379 18.95 -29.33 -7.78
CA TYR A 379 19.57 -29.50 -9.09
C TYR A 379 20.54 -30.69 -9.00
N SER A 380 20.00 -31.91 -9.00
CA SER A 380 20.75 -33.10 -9.39
C SER A 380 20.96 -33.00 -10.90
N VAL A 381 22.07 -32.39 -11.29
CA VAL A 381 22.57 -32.47 -12.66
C VAL A 381 22.96 -33.93 -12.90
N HIS A 382 22.03 -34.72 -13.43
CA HIS A 382 22.34 -36.00 -14.06
C HIS A 382 23.13 -35.71 -15.34
N ARG A 383 24.45 -35.64 -15.24
CA ARG A 383 25.33 -35.82 -16.40
C ARG A 383 25.27 -37.30 -16.80
N SER A 384 24.60 -37.61 -17.90
CA SER A 384 24.73 -38.91 -18.57
C SER A 384 26.20 -39.15 -18.90
N ALA A 385 26.71 -40.30 -18.45
CA ALA A 385 28.09 -40.75 -18.68
C ALA A 385 28.28 -41.38 -20.07
N ASP A 386 27.72 -40.75 -21.10
CA ASP A 386 27.89 -41.14 -22.51
C ASP A 386 28.51 -40.00 -23.30
N GLU A 387 29.59 -39.40 -22.80
CA GLU A 387 30.41 -38.48 -23.58
C GLU A 387 31.83 -38.28 -23.00
N LEU A 388 32.52 -39.38 -22.69
CA LEU A 388 33.98 -39.36 -22.52
C LEU A 388 34.58 -40.64 -23.12
N GLY A 389 34.77 -40.61 -24.43
CA GLY A 389 35.62 -41.57 -25.11
C GLY A 389 37.09 -41.29 -24.79
N ILE A 390 37.68 -42.05 -23.86
CA ILE A 390 39.12 -42.25 -23.78
C ILE A 390 39.41 -43.72 -23.40
N ASN A 391 39.94 -44.45 -24.38
CA ASN A 391 40.57 -45.76 -24.25
C ASN A 391 41.84 -45.68 -23.38
N VAL A 392 41.92 -46.45 -22.29
CA VAL A 392 43.20 -47.03 -21.82
C VAL A 392 42.99 -48.44 -21.27
N THR A 393 43.80 -49.36 -21.77
CA THR A 393 43.82 -50.81 -21.58
C THR A 393 44.51 -51.28 -20.28
N SER A 394 44.00 -52.40 -19.72
CA SER A 394 44.74 -53.52 -19.08
C SER A 394 45.75 -53.25 -17.94
N SER A 395 45.49 -53.78 -16.73
CA SER A 395 46.18 -55.00 -16.23
C SER A 395 45.82 -55.41 -14.79
N ARG A 396 45.51 -56.71 -14.64
CA ARG A 396 45.85 -57.70 -13.58
C ARG A 396 46.07 -57.32 -12.08
N LYS A 397 45.38 -58.16 -11.27
CA LYS A 397 45.80 -58.88 -10.04
C LYS A 397 45.80 -58.14 -8.70
N GLY A 398 45.13 -58.76 -7.71
CA GLY A 398 45.49 -58.63 -6.29
C GLY A 398 44.38 -59.01 -5.32
N ASN A 399 44.20 -60.30 -5.03
CA ASN A 399 43.55 -60.77 -3.81
C ASN A 399 44.34 -60.30 -2.58
N PHE A 400 43.67 -59.86 -1.51
CA PHE A 400 44.04 -60.19 -0.13
C PHE A 400 42.83 -60.04 0.79
N SER A 401 42.48 -61.14 1.46
CA SER A 401 41.67 -61.17 2.67
C SER A 401 42.53 -60.78 3.87
N LEU A 402 41.93 -60.17 4.91
CA LEU A 402 41.97 -60.70 6.28
C LEU A 402 41.09 -59.88 7.23
N SER A 403 40.43 -60.65 8.08
CA SER A 403 39.60 -60.36 9.25
C SER A 403 40.24 -59.46 10.32
N LEU A 404 39.42 -58.61 10.95
CA LEU A 404 38.85 -58.83 12.29
C LEU A 404 37.63 -57.93 12.50
#